data_AF-A0A1Q6LEF7-F1
#
_entry.id   AF-A0A1Q6LEF7-F1
#
_cell.length_a   1.000
_cell.length_b   1.000
_cell.length_c   1.000
_cell.angle_alpha   90.00
_cell.angle_beta   90.00
_cell.angle_gamma   90.00
#
_symmetry.space_group_name_H-M   'P 1'
#
loop_
_entity.id
_entity.type
_entity.pdbx_description
1 polymer ?
#
loop_
_entity_poly.entity_id
_entity_poly.type
_entity_poly.pdbx_seq_one_letter_code
_entity_poly.pdbx_strand_id
1 'polypeptide(L)'
;MFDAHEQSGADVTIVGVHGEMPTHVGSVLVFDQVAEDGRITGMSLCPEGRGEVFYSCNIVLMQKALFESLVTAAHSKNEISFQRNVLLKNVDHLKIHAYDASDCFVGTIQSLQSYYDISMRVLEKESRRRLFNPNKPISTKERDDMPSLYGPDSATKNSLVADGCIIDGTVENCIIFKGVKIGKGAVVKDSILMQDTVIGDSAKVNCVIADKDVSIKHSVELSGAPNFPVYLSKKTRI
;
A
#
# COMPACT_ATOMS: atom_id res chain seq x y z
N MET A 1 -11.34 -16.24 -4.86
CA MET A 1 -11.96 -16.01 -3.53
C MET A 1 -13.37 -16.57 -3.48
N PHE A 2 -14.33 -16.06 -4.27
CA PHE A 2 -15.71 -16.56 -4.25
C PHE A 2 -15.79 -18.07 -4.55
N ASP A 3 -15.17 -18.52 -5.64
CA ASP A 3 -15.15 -19.94 -6.00
C ASP A 3 -14.49 -20.81 -4.91
N ALA A 4 -13.44 -20.28 -4.26
CA ALA A 4 -12.76 -20.97 -3.17
C ALA A 4 -13.67 -21.10 -1.93
N HIS A 5 -14.47 -20.08 -1.62
CA HIS A 5 -15.44 -20.09 -0.52
C HIS A 5 -16.58 -21.10 -0.77
N GLU A 6 -17.10 -21.16 -2.00
CA GLU A 6 -18.11 -22.15 -2.37
C GLU A 6 -17.55 -23.58 -2.33
N GLN A 7 -16.36 -23.81 -2.89
CA GLN A 7 -15.74 -25.13 -2.94
C GLN A 7 -15.37 -25.67 -1.55
N SER A 8 -14.90 -24.80 -0.65
CA SER A 8 -14.54 -25.20 0.72
C SER A 8 -15.77 -25.46 1.60
N GLY A 9 -16.96 -25.02 1.19
CA GLY A 9 -18.16 -25.05 2.04
C GLY A 9 -17.95 -24.30 3.35
N ALA A 10 -17.15 -23.23 3.32
CA ALA A 10 -16.82 -22.45 4.51
C ALA A 10 -17.99 -21.53 4.88
N ASP A 11 -18.22 -21.33 6.17
CA ASP A 11 -19.16 -20.32 6.65
C ASP A 11 -18.57 -18.91 6.47
N VAL A 12 -17.24 -18.80 6.63
CA VAL A 12 -16.48 -17.56 6.55
C VAL A 12 -15.15 -17.81 5.84
N THR A 13 -14.80 -16.98 4.88
CA THR A 13 -13.47 -16.98 4.25
C THR A 13 -12.79 -15.64 4.48
N ILE A 14 -11.59 -15.66 5.05
CA ILE A 14 -10.80 -14.47 5.37
C ILE A 14 -9.58 -14.43 4.46
N VAL A 15 -9.33 -13.30 3.79
CA VAL A 15 -8.10 -13.12 3.01
C VAL A 15 -6.94 -12.87 3.94
N GLY A 16 -5.89 -13.68 3.80
CA GLY A 16 -4.63 -13.49 4.51
C GLY A 16 -3.44 -13.35 3.59
N VAL A 17 -2.33 -12.90 4.15
CA VAL A 17 -1.03 -12.89 3.51
C VAL A 17 0.07 -13.32 4.48
N HIS A 18 1.05 -14.04 3.96
CA HIS A 18 2.30 -14.32 4.65
C HIS A 18 3.23 -13.12 4.50
N GLY A 19 3.73 -12.62 5.62
CA GLY A 19 4.69 -11.52 5.61
C GLY A 19 5.03 -11.04 7.01
N GLU A 20 5.90 -10.03 7.07
CA GLU A 20 6.26 -9.40 8.33
C GLU A 20 5.03 -8.75 8.98
N MET A 21 4.79 -9.08 10.25
CA MET A 21 3.63 -8.58 10.98
C MET A 21 3.66 -7.04 11.07
N PRO A 22 2.58 -6.34 10.69
CA PRO A 22 2.46 -4.90 10.93
C PRO A 22 2.51 -4.59 12.43
N THR A 23 3.47 -3.76 12.85
CA THR A 23 3.75 -3.46 14.27
C THR A 23 3.03 -2.23 14.81
N HIS A 24 2.53 -1.35 13.94
CA HIS A 24 1.84 -0.11 14.30
C HIS A 24 0.33 -0.16 14.04
N VAL A 25 -0.23 -1.37 13.86
CA VAL A 25 -1.66 -1.59 13.63
C VAL A 25 -2.26 -2.29 14.86
N GLY A 26 -3.20 -1.63 15.55
CA GLY A 26 -3.76 -2.11 16.82
C GLY A 26 -4.78 -3.27 16.71
N SER A 27 -4.97 -3.82 15.52
CA SER A 27 -6.03 -4.81 15.23
C SER A 27 -5.61 -5.78 14.12
N VAL A 28 -4.40 -6.34 14.22
CA VAL A 28 -3.90 -7.36 13.28
C VAL A 28 -4.39 -8.72 13.75
N LEU A 29 -5.23 -9.35 12.93
CA LEU A 29 -5.68 -10.72 13.16
C LEU A 29 -4.65 -11.68 12.53
N VAL A 30 -4.02 -12.51 13.35
CA VAL A 30 -3.04 -13.51 12.93
C VAL A 30 -3.67 -14.89 12.98
N PHE A 31 -3.39 -15.71 11.97
CA PHE A 31 -3.82 -17.10 11.89
C PHE A 31 -2.70 -17.97 12.45
N ASP A 32 -2.85 -18.39 13.71
CA ASP A 32 -1.81 -19.15 14.42
C ASP A 32 -1.75 -20.60 13.95
N GLN A 33 -2.90 -21.17 13.58
CA GLN A 33 -3.01 -22.54 13.11
C GLN A 33 -3.99 -22.61 11.94
N VAL A 34 -3.47 -23.10 10.81
CA VAL A 34 -4.23 -23.34 9.58
C VAL A 34 -3.99 -24.79 9.16
N ALA A 35 -5.06 -25.56 9.01
CA ALA A 35 -5.03 -26.94 8.56
C ALA A 35 -4.72 -27.01 7.05
N GLU A 36 -4.39 -28.20 6.55
CA GLU A 36 -4.03 -28.42 5.13
C GLU A 36 -5.16 -28.06 4.16
N ASP A 37 -6.42 -28.16 4.59
CA ASP A 37 -7.61 -27.76 3.83
C ASP A 37 -7.89 -26.24 3.86
N GLY A 38 -6.99 -25.47 4.49
CA GLY A 38 -7.11 -24.03 4.68
C GLY A 38 -8.03 -23.62 5.83
N ARG A 39 -8.58 -24.56 6.61
CA ARG A 39 -9.40 -24.24 7.79
C ARG A 39 -8.54 -23.63 8.88
N ILE A 40 -8.96 -22.49 9.40
CA ILE A 40 -8.32 -21.84 10.53
C ILE A 40 -8.83 -22.48 11.83
N THR A 41 -7.93 -23.03 12.63
CA THR A 41 -8.24 -23.64 13.95
C THR A 41 -7.76 -22.80 15.12
N GLY A 42 -6.87 -21.84 14.88
CA GLY A 42 -6.35 -20.94 15.90
C GLY A 42 -6.10 -19.55 15.33
N MET A 43 -6.54 -18.52 16.06
CA MET A 43 -6.31 -17.12 15.72
C MET A 43 -6.01 -16.29 16.96
N SER A 44 -5.12 -15.31 16.79
CA SER A 44 -4.76 -14.35 17.82
C SER A 44 -4.88 -12.93 17.28
N LEU A 45 -5.25 -12.00 18.16
CA LEU A 45 -5.29 -10.57 17.83
C LEU A 45 -4.06 -9.90 18.41
N CYS A 46 -3.24 -9.29 17.54
CA CYS A 46 -2.00 -8.59 17.90
C CYS A 46 -1.09 -9.42 18.82
N PRO A 47 -0.67 -10.63 18.40
CA PRO A 47 0.21 -11.45 19.23
C PRO A 47 1.53 -10.72 19.53
N GLU A 48 2.08 -10.97 20.72
CA GLU A 48 3.40 -10.44 21.08
C GLU A 48 4.48 -11.19 20.31
N GLY A 49 5.21 -10.48 19.46
CA GLY A 49 6.29 -11.05 18.66
C GLY A 49 6.63 -10.22 17.43
N ARG A 50 7.78 -10.50 16.83
CA ARG A 50 8.17 -9.97 15.52
C ARG A 50 8.59 -11.14 14.65
N GLY A 51 8.12 -11.16 13.42
CA GLY A 51 8.44 -12.23 12.48
C GLY A 51 7.47 -12.30 11.31
N GLU A 52 7.72 -13.27 10.44
CA GLU A 52 6.78 -13.65 9.39
C GLU A 52 5.60 -14.40 10.01
N VAL A 53 4.40 -13.90 9.72
CA VAL A 53 3.15 -14.47 10.21
C VAL A 53 2.16 -14.54 9.05
N PHE A 54 1.16 -15.42 9.17
CA PHE A 54 0.01 -15.39 8.28
C PHE A 54 -1.07 -14.50 8.89
N TYR A 55 -1.28 -13.31 8.33
CA TYR A 55 -2.20 -12.33 8.92
C TYR A 55 -3.29 -11.88 7.95
N SER A 56 -4.42 -11.49 8.53
CA SER A 56 -5.62 -11.05 7.81
C SER A 56 -5.44 -9.68 7.16
N CYS A 57 -5.90 -9.55 5.93
CA CYS A 57 -6.06 -8.29 5.23
C CYS A 57 -7.39 -7.58 5.53
N ASN A 58 -8.16 -8.06 6.51
CA ASN A 58 -9.51 -7.57 6.86
C ASN A 58 -10.52 -7.62 5.72
N ILE A 59 -10.30 -8.50 4.74
CA ILE A 59 -11.28 -8.81 3.70
C ILE A 59 -11.92 -10.14 4.09
N VAL A 60 -13.23 -10.11 4.32
CA VAL A 60 -14.01 -11.27 4.78
C VAL A 60 -15.18 -11.50 3.83
N LEU A 61 -15.37 -12.75 3.43
CA LEU A 61 -16.51 -13.21 2.66
C LEU A 61 -17.31 -14.18 3.51
N MET A 62 -18.61 -13.95 3.58
CA MET A 62 -19.55 -14.80 4.30
C MET A 62 -20.98 -14.55 3.82
N GLN A 63 -21.90 -15.45 4.16
CA GLN A 63 -23.31 -15.27 3.84
C GLN A 63 -23.90 -14.08 4.62
N LYS A 64 -24.76 -13.31 3.95
CA LYS A 64 -25.43 -12.14 4.54
C LYS A 64 -26.20 -12.49 5.82
N ALA A 65 -27.01 -13.56 5.80
CA ALA A 65 -27.81 -13.95 6.95
C ALA A 65 -26.95 -14.33 8.17
N LEU A 66 -25.83 -15.03 7.93
CA LEU A 66 -24.86 -15.36 8.97
C LEU A 66 -24.24 -14.08 9.55
N PHE A 67 -23.78 -13.17 8.69
CA PHE A 67 -23.24 -11.87 9.13
C PHE A 67 -24.22 -11.10 10.01
N GLU A 68 -25.47 -10.94 9.58
CA GLU A 68 -26.52 -10.24 10.33
C GLU A 68 -26.72 -10.89 11.71
N SER A 69 -26.86 -12.23 11.76
CA SER A 69 -27.03 -12.94 13.02
C SER A 69 -25.85 -12.76 14.00
N LEU A 70 -24.61 -12.80 13.50
CA LEU A 70 -23.41 -12.62 14.31
C LEU A 70 -23.30 -11.19 14.84
N VAL A 71 -23.59 -10.19 14.00
CA VAL A 71 -23.55 -8.78 14.39
C VAL A 71 -24.65 -8.46 15.41
N THR A 72 -25.88 -8.96 15.22
CA THR A 72 -26.96 -8.79 16.20
C THR A 72 -26.60 -9.44 17.53
N ALA A 73 -26.05 -10.66 17.52
CA ALA A 73 -25.63 -11.36 18.74
C ALA A 73 -24.50 -10.62 19.48
N ALA A 74 -23.53 -10.05 18.76
CA ALA A 74 -22.49 -9.20 19.33
C ALA A 74 -23.09 -7.91 19.92
N HIS A 75 -23.98 -7.25 19.20
CA HIS A 75 -24.63 -6.03 19.65
C HIS A 75 -25.42 -6.23 20.95
N SER A 76 -26.17 -7.33 21.09
CA SER A 76 -26.89 -7.66 22.33
C SER A 76 -25.97 -7.87 23.54
N LYS A 77 -24.70 -8.19 23.32
CA LYS A 77 -23.68 -8.36 24.36
C LYS A 77 -22.81 -7.11 24.57
N ASN A 78 -23.16 -6.00 23.93
CA ASN A 78 -22.40 -4.76 23.90
C ASN A 78 -20.95 -4.97 23.39
N GLU A 79 -20.79 -5.89 22.44
CA GLU A 79 -19.51 -6.25 21.82
C GLU A 79 -19.23 -5.37 20.59
N ILE A 80 -18.07 -4.72 20.54
CA ILE A 80 -17.75 -3.70 19.52
C ILE A 80 -16.74 -4.16 18.44
N SER A 81 -15.93 -5.19 18.70
CA SER A 81 -14.87 -5.61 17.79
C SER A 81 -15.31 -6.79 16.94
N PHE A 82 -15.34 -6.61 15.62
CA PHE A 82 -15.67 -7.68 14.69
C PHE A 82 -14.64 -8.83 14.75
N GLN A 83 -13.34 -8.52 14.75
CA GLN A 83 -12.31 -9.56 14.78
C GLN A 83 -12.35 -10.33 16.12
N ARG A 84 -12.33 -9.64 17.25
CA ARG A 84 -12.25 -10.29 18.57
C ARG A 84 -13.56 -10.98 18.96
N ASN A 85 -14.69 -10.32 18.71
CA ASN A 85 -15.96 -10.73 19.31
C ASN A 85 -16.82 -11.53 18.31
N VAL A 86 -16.57 -11.39 17.01
CA VAL A 86 -17.23 -12.19 15.97
C VAL A 86 -16.30 -13.28 15.43
N LEU A 87 -15.12 -12.96 14.90
CA LEU A 87 -14.27 -13.97 14.26
C LEU A 87 -13.59 -14.91 15.26
N LEU A 88 -12.80 -14.38 16.21
CA LEU A 88 -12.09 -15.19 17.22
C LEU A 88 -13.06 -16.05 18.03
N LYS A 89 -14.16 -15.46 18.50
CA LYS A 89 -15.15 -16.15 19.35
C LYS A 89 -15.85 -17.31 18.65
N ASN A 90 -15.91 -17.30 17.32
CA ASN A 90 -16.59 -18.32 16.54
C ASN A 90 -15.62 -19.23 15.77
N VAL A 91 -14.30 -19.18 16.03
CA VAL A 91 -13.31 -20.05 15.35
C VAL A 91 -13.61 -21.54 15.56
N ASP A 92 -14.08 -21.90 16.76
CA ASP A 92 -14.44 -23.29 17.12
C ASP A 92 -15.84 -23.69 16.63
N HIS A 93 -16.71 -22.71 16.37
CA HIS A 93 -18.13 -22.94 16.07
C HIS A 93 -18.46 -22.87 14.57
N LEU A 94 -17.68 -22.10 13.80
CA LEU A 94 -17.88 -21.90 12.37
C LEU A 94 -16.76 -22.54 11.57
N LYS A 95 -17.02 -22.81 10.29
CA LYS A 95 -16.00 -23.18 9.33
C LYS A 95 -15.35 -21.93 8.75
N ILE A 96 -14.29 -21.46 9.42
CA ILE A 96 -13.51 -20.31 8.96
C ILE A 96 -12.31 -20.81 8.16
N HIS A 97 -12.16 -20.35 6.91
CA HIS A 97 -11.04 -20.69 6.05
C HIS A 97 -10.20 -19.46 5.72
N ALA A 98 -8.89 -19.64 5.60
CA ALA A 98 -7.98 -18.64 5.07
C ALA A 98 -7.93 -18.75 3.54
N TYR A 99 -8.03 -17.62 2.85
CA TYR A 99 -7.67 -17.51 1.45
C TYR A 99 -6.30 -16.85 1.35
N ASP A 100 -5.29 -17.62 0.96
CA ASP A 100 -3.93 -17.12 0.80
C ASP A 100 -3.83 -16.21 -0.44
N ALA A 101 -3.51 -14.95 -0.20
CA ALA A 101 -3.28 -13.94 -1.21
C ALA A 101 -1.81 -13.49 -1.28
N SER A 102 -0.86 -14.29 -0.75
CA SER A 102 0.57 -13.97 -0.72
C SER A 102 1.19 -13.81 -2.11
N ASP A 103 0.60 -14.45 -3.12
CA ASP A 103 1.00 -14.27 -4.52
C ASP A 103 0.58 -12.92 -5.11
N CYS A 104 -0.36 -12.20 -4.47
CA CYS A 104 -0.82 -10.89 -4.90
C CYS A 104 0.08 -9.77 -4.40
N PHE A 105 -0.05 -8.58 -4.99
CA PHE A 105 0.59 -7.39 -4.44
C PHE A 105 -0.23 -6.85 -3.27
N VAL A 106 0.28 -7.02 -2.05
CA VAL A 106 -0.34 -6.51 -0.81
C VAL A 106 0.71 -5.73 -0.01
N GLY A 107 0.31 -4.59 0.52
CA GLY A 107 1.14 -3.75 1.37
C GLY A 107 0.32 -3.05 2.43
N THR A 108 0.73 -3.17 3.70
CA THR A 108 0.09 -2.49 4.83
C THR A 108 0.82 -1.19 5.14
N ILE A 109 0.18 -0.06 4.84
CA ILE A 109 0.72 1.26 5.15
C ILE A 109 0.36 1.61 6.60
N GLN A 110 1.37 1.69 7.46
CA GLN A 110 1.26 1.91 8.90
C GLN A 110 2.11 3.08 9.40
N SER A 111 3.04 3.56 8.59
CA SER A 111 3.97 4.65 8.87
C SER A 111 4.45 5.31 7.58
N LEU A 112 5.11 6.48 7.70
CA LEU A 112 5.76 7.14 6.56
C LEU A 112 6.77 6.22 5.87
N GLN A 113 7.54 5.47 6.64
CA GLN A 113 8.51 4.50 6.12
C GLN A 113 7.81 3.42 5.29
N SER A 114 6.75 2.79 5.82
CA SER A 114 6.02 1.77 5.08
C SER A 114 5.36 2.32 3.81
N TYR A 115 4.90 3.58 3.83
CA TYR A 115 4.38 4.23 2.64
C TYR A 115 5.46 4.36 1.56
N TYR A 116 6.66 4.81 1.95
CA TYR A 116 7.80 4.93 1.06
C TYR A 116 8.18 3.57 0.47
N ASP A 117 8.43 2.57 1.30
CA ASP A 117 8.88 1.24 0.87
C ASP A 117 7.87 0.56 -0.05
N ILE A 118 6.59 0.58 0.31
CA ILE A 118 5.51 -0.04 -0.50
C ILE A 118 5.36 0.70 -1.82
N SER A 119 5.43 2.03 -1.82
CA SER A 119 5.34 2.81 -3.06
C SER A 119 6.52 2.52 -3.97
N MET A 120 7.74 2.53 -3.43
CA MET A 120 8.97 2.27 -4.18
C MET A 120 9.02 0.85 -4.76
N ARG A 121 8.43 -0.16 -4.09
CA ARG A 121 8.24 -1.51 -4.65
C ARG A 121 7.43 -1.52 -5.95
N VAL A 122 6.60 -0.52 -6.23
CA VAL A 122 5.85 -0.42 -7.50
C VAL A 122 6.78 -0.13 -8.70
N LEU A 123 8.01 0.33 -8.46
CA LEU A 123 9.02 0.48 -9.51
C LEU A 123 9.53 -0.88 -10.00
N GLU A 124 9.49 -1.92 -9.15
CA GLU A 124 9.86 -3.28 -9.52
C GLU A 124 8.88 -3.85 -10.54
N LYS A 125 9.42 -4.46 -11.61
CA LYS A 125 8.61 -4.97 -12.73
C LYS A 125 7.58 -6.03 -12.29
N GLU A 126 7.97 -6.96 -11.43
CA GLU A 126 7.08 -8.04 -10.97
C GLU A 126 5.98 -7.52 -10.06
N SER A 127 6.32 -6.67 -9.08
CA SER A 127 5.38 -5.98 -8.21
C SER A 127 4.37 -5.16 -9.02
N ARG A 128 4.85 -4.39 -10.00
CA ARG A 128 4.00 -3.60 -10.91
C ARG A 128 3.04 -4.48 -11.72
N ARG A 129 3.51 -5.60 -12.24
CA ARG A 129 2.70 -6.55 -13.02
C ARG A 129 1.58 -7.17 -12.19
N ARG A 130 1.87 -7.48 -10.92
CA ARG A 130 0.86 -8.01 -9.98
C ARG A 130 -0.18 -6.95 -9.61
N LEU A 131 0.23 -5.69 -9.41
CA LEU A 131 -0.66 -4.59 -9.05
C LEU A 131 -1.56 -4.16 -10.22
N PHE A 132 -0.98 -3.94 -11.41
CA PHE A 132 -1.71 -3.49 -12.60
C PHE A 132 -2.06 -4.66 -13.52
N ASN A 133 -2.94 -5.54 -13.03
CA ASN A 133 -3.46 -6.67 -13.81
C ASN A 133 -4.46 -6.17 -14.87
N PRO A 134 -4.22 -6.37 -16.18
CA PRO A 134 -5.14 -5.92 -17.23
C PRO A 134 -6.55 -6.52 -17.12
N ASN A 135 -6.69 -7.71 -16.54
CA ASN A 135 -7.99 -8.36 -16.33
C ASN A 135 -8.79 -7.75 -15.16
N LYS A 136 -8.14 -6.94 -14.32
CA LYS A 136 -8.73 -6.29 -13.14
C LYS A 136 -8.23 -4.84 -13.06
N PRO A 137 -8.68 -3.95 -13.96
CA PRO A 137 -8.20 -2.58 -14.02
C PRO A 137 -8.57 -1.80 -12.75
N ILE A 138 -7.65 -0.93 -12.32
CA ILE A 138 -7.87 -0.01 -11.20
C ILE A 138 -8.45 1.29 -11.76
N SER A 139 -9.71 1.58 -11.45
CA SER A 139 -10.35 2.84 -11.82
C SER A 139 -10.02 3.94 -10.80
N THR A 140 -9.68 5.12 -11.31
CA THR A 140 -9.46 6.33 -10.50
C THR A 140 -10.09 7.54 -11.17
N LYS A 141 -10.12 8.68 -10.49
CA LYS A 141 -10.64 9.92 -11.07
C LYS A 141 -9.76 10.35 -12.24
N GLU A 142 -10.35 10.43 -13.43
CA GLU A 142 -9.68 10.92 -14.62
C GLU A 142 -9.41 12.43 -14.50
N ARG A 143 -8.26 12.83 -15.02
CA ARG A 143 -7.84 14.23 -15.18
C ARG A 143 -6.96 14.25 -16.41
N ASP A 144 -7.42 14.92 -17.46
CA ASP A 144 -6.62 15.18 -18.64
C ASP A 144 -5.53 16.18 -18.32
N ASP A 145 -4.34 15.89 -18.83
CA ASP A 145 -3.19 16.79 -18.80
C ASP A 145 -2.39 16.61 -20.09
N MET A 146 -1.48 17.54 -20.38
CA MET A 146 -0.61 17.41 -21.54
C MET A 146 0.32 16.19 -21.40
N PRO A 147 0.80 15.58 -22.51
CA PRO A 147 1.85 14.57 -22.41
C PRO A 147 3.08 15.14 -21.70
N SER A 148 3.77 14.30 -20.94
CA SER A 148 4.98 14.72 -20.23
C SER A 148 6.10 15.07 -21.21
N LEU A 149 6.72 16.23 -20.99
CA LEU A 149 7.77 16.80 -21.81
C LEU A 149 9.13 16.50 -21.20
N TYR A 150 10.02 15.97 -22.02
CA TYR A 150 11.40 15.65 -21.66
C TYR A 150 12.34 16.62 -22.37
N GLY A 151 13.14 17.35 -21.62
CA GLY A 151 14.14 18.29 -22.13
C GLY A 151 15.28 17.57 -22.85
N PRO A 152 16.06 18.28 -23.69
CA PRO A 152 17.13 17.70 -24.49
C PRO A 152 18.24 17.04 -23.65
N ASP A 153 18.52 17.59 -22.47
CA ASP A 153 19.54 17.08 -21.54
C ASP A 153 18.94 16.26 -20.39
N SER A 154 17.66 15.89 -20.49
CA SER A 154 16.98 15.13 -19.45
C SER A 154 17.34 13.65 -19.49
N ALA A 155 17.40 13.02 -18.32
CA ALA A 155 17.68 11.60 -18.19
C ALA A 155 16.72 10.98 -17.18
N THR A 156 15.90 10.02 -17.62
CA THR A 156 14.94 9.32 -16.74
C THR A 156 15.23 7.83 -16.73
N LYS A 157 15.41 7.25 -15.55
CA LYS A 157 15.71 5.83 -15.36
C LYS A 157 14.85 5.25 -14.25
N ASN A 158 14.29 4.06 -14.49
CA ASN A 158 13.49 3.29 -13.53
C ASN A 158 12.46 4.14 -12.75
N SER A 159 11.78 5.05 -13.45
CA SER A 159 10.84 6.01 -12.84
C SER A 159 9.48 5.92 -13.48
N LEU A 160 8.43 6.15 -12.69
CA LEU A 160 7.05 6.25 -13.17
C LEU A 160 6.69 7.73 -13.24
N VAL A 161 6.46 8.22 -14.46
CA VAL A 161 6.14 9.63 -14.72
C VAL A 161 4.70 9.72 -15.23
N ALA A 162 3.86 10.40 -14.47
CA ALA A 162 2.49 10.70 -14.87
C ALA A 162 2.43 11.87 -15.87
N ASP A 163 1.25 12.14 -16.42
CA ASP A 163 1.02 13.20 -17.41
C ASP A 163 1.22 14.62 -16.84
N GLY A 164 1.46 15.59 -17.70
CA GLY A 164 1.61 17.01 -17.35
C GLY A 164 2.98 17.36 -16.76
N CYS A 165 3.94 16.43 -16.78
CA CYS A 165 5.26 16.68 -16.20
C CYS A 165 6.19 17.39 -17.20
N ILE A 166 7.08 18.23 -16.69
CA ILE A 166 8.18 18.83 -17.45
C ILE A 166 9.48 18.41 -16.77
N ILE A 167 10.31 17.64 -17.47
CA ILE A 167 11.55 17.08 -16.92
C ILE A 167 12.73 17.60 -17.74
N ASP A 168 13.44 18.58 -17.21
CA ASP A 168 14.69 19.13 -17.77
C ASP A 168 15.95 18.64 -17.04
N GLY A 169 15.79 17.78 -16.03
CA GLY A 169 16.87 17.25 -15.19
C GLY A 169 17.05 15.72 -15.26
N THR A 170 17.77 15.18 -14.28
CA THR A 170 17.99 13.74 -14.10
C THR A 170 17.05 13.18 -13.03
N VAL A 171 16.33 12.10 -13.37
CA VAL A 171 15.37 11.41 -12.51
C VAL A 171 15.69 9.91 -12.48
N GLU A 172 15.97 9.38 -11.30
CA GLU A 172 16.32 7.96 -11.12
C GLU A 172 15.55 7.33 -9.96
N ASN A 173 14.89 6.20 -10.19
CA ASN A 173 14.09 5.50 -9.17
C ASN A 173 13.03 6.42 -8.52
N CYS A 174 12.21 7.10 -9.30
CA CYS A 174 11.24 8.05 -8.75
C CYS A 174 9.80 7.73 -9.15
N ILE A 175 8.86 8.16 -8.32
CA ILE A 175 7.43 8.20 -8.63
C ILE A 175 7.01 9.65 -8.75
N ILE A 176 6.69 10.07 -9.96
CA ILE A 176 6.40 11.46 -10.33
C ILE A 176 4.93 11.56 -10.69
N PHE A 177 4.16 12.28 -9.86
CA PHE A 177 2.75 12.53 -10.09
C PHE A 177 2.54 13.67 -11.10
N LYS A 178 1.27 13.89 -11.46
CA LYS A 178 0.87 14.82 -12.51
C LYS A 178 1.32 16.25 -12.23
N GLY A 179 1.70 16.99 -13.27
CA GLY A 179 2.02 18.42 -13.19
C GLY A 179 3.39 18.75 -12.58
N VAL A 180 4.22 17.75 -12.28
CA VAL A 180 5.53 17.98 -11.64
C VAL A 180 6.52 18.60 -12.62
N LYS A 181 7.28 19.59 -12.15
CA LYS A 181 8.31 20.28 -12.94
C LYS A 181 9.68 20.07 -12.32
N ILE A 182 10.63 19.61 -13.11
CA ILE A 182 12.02 19.38 -12.69
C ILE A 182 12.93 20.23 -13.56
N GLY A 183 13.59 21.20 -12.94
CA GLY A 183 14.45 22.18 -13.59
C GLY A 183 15.75 21.62 -14.15
N LYS A 184 16.45 22.46 -14.91
CA LYS A 184 17.68 22.10 -15.62
C LYS A 184 18.80 21.76 -14.64
N GLY A 185 19.50 20.66 -14.91
CA GLY A 185 20.60 20.19 -14.05
C GLY A 185 20.18 19.71 -12.67
N ALA A 186 18.88 19.67 -12.37
CA ALA A 186 18.38 19.08 -11.13
C ALA A 186 18.58 17.55 -11.16
N VAL A 187 18.84 16.96 -10.00
CA VAL A 187 19.03 15.52 -9.82
C VAL A 187 18.08 15.03 -8.75
N VAL A 188 17.09 14.21 -9.14
CA VAL A 188 16.09 13.64 -8.25
C VAL A 188 16.27 12.12 -8.23
N LYS A 189 16.52 11.57 -7.03
CA LYS A 189 16.73 10.13 -6.84
C LYS A 189 15.87 9.56 -5.73
N ASP A 190 15.42 8.32 -5.90
CA ASP A 190 14.75 7.54 -4.86
C ASP A 190 13.65 8.37 -4.17
N SER A 191 12.80 9.04 -4.95
CA SER A 191 11.88 10.07 -4.41
C SER A 191 10.47 9.97 -4.97
N ILE A 192 9.50 10.41 -4.17
CA ILE A 192 8.08 10.44 -4.51
C ILE A 192 7.66 11.92 -4.55
N LEU A 193 7.35 12.43 -5.75
CA LEU A 193 6.92 13.81 -5.94
C LEU A 193 5.43 13.86 -6.29
N MET A 194 4.60 14.35 -5.37
CA MET A 194 3.15 14.47 -5.57
C MET A 194 2.79 15.66 -6.47
N GLN A 195 1.48 15.80 -6.74
CA GLN A 195 0.97 16.68 -7.79
C GLN A 195 1.47 18.12 -7.68
N ASP A 196 1.78 18.70 -8.84
CA ASP A 196 2.14 20.11 -8.99
C ASP A 196 3.40 20.53 -8.17
N THR A 197 4.26 19.57 -7.83
CA THR A 197 5.56 19.83 -7.18
C THR A 197 6.55 20.45 -8.17
N VAL A 198 7.32 21.45 -7.73
CA VAL A 198 8.33 22.13 -8.54
C VAL A 198 9.71 21.95 -7.90
N ILE A 199 10.63 21.36 -8.66
CA ILE A 199 12.05 21.25 -8.33
C ILE A 199 12.82 22.26 -9.17
N GLY A 200 13.46 23.22 -8.53
CA GLY A 200 14.23 24.27 -9.20
C GLY A 200 15.51 23.76 -9.86
N ASP A 201 16.10 24.61 -10.69
CA ASP A 201 17.34 24.31 -11.42
C ASP A 201 18.49 23.92 -10.49
N SER A 202 19.29 22.95 -10.89
CA SER A 202 20.46 22.44 -10.13
C SER A 202 20.16 21.96 -8.70
N ALA A 203 18.89 21.75 -8.34
CA ALA A 203 18.53 21.17 -7.05
C ALA A 203 18.87 19.68 -7.00
N LYS A 204 19.26 19.18 -5.82
CA LYS A 204 19.53 17.77 -5.58
C LYS A 204 18.55 17.24 -4.55
N VAL A 205 17.78 16.24 -4.92
CA VAL A 205 16.71 15.67 -4.09
C VAL A 205 16.93 14.17 -4.02
N ASN A 206 17.06 13.62 -2.82
CA ASN A 206 17.28 12.18 -2.61
C ASN A 206 16.46 11.65 -1.43
N CYS A 207 15.78 10.52 -1.58
CA CYS A 207 14.98 9.91 -0.52
C CYS A 207 13.95 10.89 0.09
N VAL A 208 13.18 11.58 -0.77
CA VAL A 208 12.21 12.61 -0.36
C VAL A 208 10.79 12.23 -0.80
N ILE A 209 9.83 12.45 0.11
CA ILE A 209 8.40 12.45 -0.19
C ILE A 209 7.93 13.90 -0.16
N ALA A 210 7.68 14.47 -1.34
CA ALA A 210 7.10 15.80 -1.47
C ALA A 210 5.59 15.67 -1.69
N ASP A 211 4.79 16.22 -0.77
CA ASP A 211 3.33 16.31 -0.92
C ASP A 211 2.96 17.37 -1.98
N LYS A 212 1.66 17.60 -2.18
CA LYS A 212 1.11 18.47 -3.23
C LYS A 212 1.60 19.91 -3.13
N ASP A 213 1.76 20.55 -4.29
CA ASP A 213 2.09 21.97 -4.40
C ASP A 213 3.41 22.37 -3.71
N VAL A 214 4.35 21.43 -3.53
CA VAL A 214 5.65 21.72 -2.90
C VAL A 214 6.59 22.40 -3.90
N SER A 215 7.40 23.35 -3.43
CA SER A 215 8.41 24.02 -4.25
C SER A 215 9.78 23.98 -3.57
N ILE A 216 10.72 23.33 -4.22
CA ILE A 216 12.14 23.29 -3.83
C ILE A 216 12.88 24.26 -4.74
N LYS A 217 13.51 25.30 -4.18
CA LYS A 217 14.21 26.33 -4.94
C LYS A 217 15.45 25.80 -5.64
N HIS A 218 15.95 26.61 -6.57
CA HIS A 218 17.18 26.36 -7.30
C HIS A 218 18.38 26.15 -6.36
N SER A 219 19.25 25.21 -6.71
CA SER A 219 20.48 24.85 -5.98
C SER A 219 20.28 24.38 -4.54
N VAL A 220 19.06 24.02 -4.14
CA VAL A 220 18.79 23.41 -2.82
C VAL A 220 19.19 21.93 -2.87
N GLU A 221 19.86 21.46 -1.82
CA GLU A 221 20.20 20.05 -1.63
C GLU A 221 19.38 19.50 -0.45
N LEU A 222 18.53 18.51 -0.73
CA LEU A 222 17.69 17.83 0.23
C LEU A 222 17.89 16.33 0.10
N SER A 223 18.48 15.72 1.13
CA SER A 223 18.77 14.29 1.13
C SER A 223 18.27 13.64 2.41
N GLY A 224 17.38 12.67 2.28
CA GLY A 224 17.05 11.69 3.30
C GLY A 224 17.91 10.43 3.18
N ALA A 225 17.44 9.37 3.83
CA ALA A 225 17.98 8.02 3.69
C ALA A 225 16.85 7.03 3.35
N PRO A 226 17.14 5.85 2.76
CA PRO A 226 16.11 4.86 2.46
C PRO A 226 15.26 4.44 3.67
N ASN A 227 15.88 4.36 4.86
CA ASN A 227 15.21 4.02 6.11
C ASN A 227 14.66 5.24 6.88
N PHE A 228 14.86 6.44 6.32
CA PHE A 228 14.41 7.70 6.91
C PHE A 228 14.18 8.75 5.80
N PRO A 229 13.10 8.59 5.01
CA PRO A 229 12.78 9.53 3.95
C PRO A 229 12.36 10.87 4.54
N VAL A 230 12.78 11.96 3.89
CA VAL A 230 12.37 13.32 4.29
C VAL A 230 10.99 13.60 3.74
N TYR A 231 10.08 14.05 4.60
CA TYR A 231 8.73 14.45 4.20
C TYR A 231 8.60 15.98 4.13
N LEU A 232 8.08 16.48 3.02
CA LEU A 232 7.68 17.88 2.84
C LEU A 232 6.16 17.96 2.78
N SER A 233 5.57 18.75 3.68
CA SER A 233 4.12 18.91 3.75
C SER A 233 3.59 19.76 2.60
N LYS A 234 2.30 19.63 2.32
CA LYS A 234 1.60 20.38 1.28
C LYS A 234 1.93 21.88 1.29
N LYS A 235 2.21 22.45 0.11
CA LYS A 235 2.54 23.87 -0.10
C LYS A 235 3.85 24.35 0.57
N THR A 236 4.70 23.44 1.02
CA THR A 236 6.03 23.81 1.55
C THR A 236 6.87 24.49 0.46
N ARG A 237 7.58 25.55 0.84
CA ARG A 237 8.52 26.27 -0.03
C ARG A 237 9.86 26.42 0.67
N ILE A 238 10.90 25.79 0.12
CA ILE A 238 12.27 25.81 0.67
C ILE A 238 13.24 26.35 -0.35
#